data_AF-A0A520DZE7-F1
#
_entry.id   AF-A0A520DZE7-F1
#
_cell.length_a   1.000
_cell.length_b   1.000
_cell.length_c   1.000
_cell.angle_alpha   90.00
_cell.angle_beta   90.00
_cell.angle_gamma   90.00
#
_symmetry.space_group_name_H-M   'P 1'
#
loop_
_entity.id
_entity.type
_entity.pdbx_description
1 polymer ?
#
loop_
_entity_poly.entity_id
_entity_poly.type
_entity_poly.pdbx_seq_one_letter_code
_entity_poly.pdbx_strand_id
1 'polypeptide(L)' 'MKNEFKSLIVQGDKKFSIKNTKTDYTGDYNKEKAKDALVKSKIEINHLQEKLYASGTHSLLIIFQAMDAAGKDSAIAHVM' A
#
# COMPACT_ATOMS: atom_id res chain seq x y z
N MET A 1 16.69 5.14 0.31
CA MET A 1 15.71 5.14 -0.80
C MET A 1 14.93 6.44 -0.77
N LYS A 2 14.73 7.11 -1.91
CA LYS A 2 13.69 8.15 -1.98
C LYS A 2 12.36 7.45 -1.71
N ASN A 3 11.62 7.91 -0.70
CA ASN A 3 10.33 7.33 -0.39
C ASN A 3 9.30 7.92 -1.36
N GLU A 4 9.06 7.22 -2.46
CA GLU A 4 8.14 7.62 -3.54
C GLU A 4 6.68 7.75 -3.07
N PHE A 5 6.38 7.24 -1.87
CA PHE A 5 5.06 7.33 -1.24
C PHE A 5 4.98 8.39 -0.12
N LYS A 6 6.03 9.20 0.08
CA LYS A 6 6.07 10.20 1.15
C LYS A 6 4.91 11.20 1.07
N SER A 7 4.43 11.51 -0.14
CA SER A 7 3.28 12.39 -0.37
C SER A 7 1.93 11.77 0.07
N LEU A 8 1.84 10.45 0.20
CA LEU A 8 0.63 9.74 0.64
C LEU A 8 0.52 9.64 2.17
N ILE A 9 1.60 9.94 2.90
CA ILE A 9 1.63 9.87 4.36
C ILE A 9 1.09 11.18 4.94
N VAL A 10 -0.04 11.09 5.64
CA VAL A 10 -0.60 12.21 6.41
C VAL A 10 0.10 12.29 7.76
N GLN A 11 0.81 13.40 8.02
CA GLN A 11 1.45 13.66 9.31
C GLN A 11 0.45 14.32 10.26
N GLY A 12 0.37 13.84 11.51
CA GLY A 12 -0.68 14.21 12.47
C GLY A 12 -0.68 15.66 12.95
N ASP A 13 0.38 16.43 12.65
CA ASP A 13 0.50 17.86 12.93
C ASP A 13 -0.20 18.75 11.90
N LYS A 14 -0.52 18.22 10.71
CA LYS A 14 -1.11 18.98 9.60
C LYS A 14 -2.59 18.66 9.44
N LYS A 15 -3.41 19.69 9.23
CA LYS A 15 -4.82 19.51 8.86
C LYS A 15 -4.91 18.79 7.51
N PHE A 16 -5.50 17.60 7.51
CA PHE A 16 -5.79 16.84 6.29
C PHE A 16 -7.13 17.28 5.70
N SER A 17 -7.17 17.49 4.38
CA SER A 17 -8.38 17.84 3.65
C SER A 17 -8.58 16.85 2.50
N ILE A 18 -9.61 16.00 2.64
CA ILE A 18 -10.01 15.03 1.60
C ILE A 18 -10.30 15.75 0.29
N LYS A 19 -10.98 16.91 0.34
CA LYS A 19 -11.35 17.71 -0.84
C LYS A 19 -10.15 18.16 -1.67
N ASN A 20 -8.99 18.36 -1.03
CA ASN A 20 -7.79 18.86 -1.70
C ASN A 20 -6.81 17.73 -2.08
N THR A 21 -7.19 16.46 -1.87
CA THR A 21 -6.34 15.31 -2.15
C THR A 21 -6.66 14.75 -3.53
N LYS A 22 -5.62 14.51 -4.33
CA LYS A 22 -5.76 13.90 -5.67
C LYS A 22 -6.18 12.44 -5.56
N THR A 23 -7.10 12.01 -6.42
CA THR A 23 -7.61 10.63 -6.48
C THR A 23 -7.04 9.81 -7.64
N ASP A 24 -6.19 10.41 -8.45
CA ASP A 24 -5.63 9.87 -9.70
C ASP A 24 -4.10 9.69 -9.63
N TYR A 25 -3.53 9.61 -8.43
CA TYR A 25 -2.10 9.42 -8.24
C TYR A 25 -1.64 8.05 -8.80
N THR A 26 -0.67 8.08 -9.72
CA THR A 26 -0.11 6.87 -10.35
C THR A 26 1.34 6.60 -9.97
N GLY A 27 2.00 7.49 -9.22
CA GLY A 27 3.41 7.35 -8.85
C GLY A 27 4.36 7.23 -10.05
N ASP A 28 4.03 7.89 -11.17
CA ASP A 28 4.77 7.83 -12.44
C ASP A 28 4.84 6.43 -13.08
N TYR A 29 4.02 5.48 -12.61
CA TYR A 29 3.89 4.17 -13.25
C TYR A 29 2.93 4.24 -14.44
N ASN A 30 3.31 3.53 -15.51
CA ASN A 30 2.36 3.09 -16.51
C ASN A 30 1.84 1.69 -16.14
N LYS A 31 0.76 1.24 -16.80
CA LYS A 31 0.04 0.01 -16.46
C LYS A 31 0.93 -1.24 -16.47
N GLU A 32 1.86 -1.34 -17.42
CA GLU A 32 2.75 -2.50 -17.56
C GLU A 32 3.80 -2.52 -16.45
N LYS A 33 4.50 -1.39 -16.24
CA LYS A 33 5.48 -1.24 -15.17
C LYS A 33 4.86 -1.47 -13.79
N ALA A 34 3.62 -1.01 -13.57
CA ALA A 34 2.90 -1.22 -12.32
C ALA A 34 2.64 -2.72 -12.05
N LYS A 35 2.25 -3.48 -13.08
CA LYS A 35 2.02 -4.93 -12.95
C LYS A 35 3.30 -5.66 -12.59
N ASP A 36 4.41 -5.33 -13.24
CA ASP A 36 5.70 -5.96 -12.94
C ASP A 36 6.19 -5.61 -11.53
N ALA A 37 6.03 -4.35 -11.10
CA ALA A 37 6.36 -3.92 -9.75
C ALA A 37 5.49 -4.63 -8.70
N LEU A 38 4.20 -4.83 -8.98
CA LEU A 38 3.29 -5.55 -8.10
C LEU A 38 3.72 -7.00 -7.91
N VAL A 39 4.06 -7.71 -9.00
CA VAL A 39 4.54 -9.11 -8.92
C VAL A 39 5.80 -9.21 -8.06
N LYS A 40 6.78 -8.32 -8.27
CA LYS A 40 8.01 -8.29 -7.46
C LYS A 40 7.72 -8.03 -5.99
N SER A 41 6.83 -7.07 -5.71
CA SER A 41 6.44 -6.72 -4.34
C SER A 41 5.75 -7.87 -3.62
N LYS A 42 4.89 -8.65 -4.31
CA LYS A 42 4.27 -9.85 -3.74
C LYS A 42 5.28 -10.90 -3.32
N ILE A 43 6.27 -11.16 -4.16
CA ILE A 43 7.34 -12.14 -3.86
C ILE A 43 8.09 -11.70 -2.60
N GLU A 44 8.41 -10.41 -2.50
CA GLU A 44 9.09 -9.86 -1.33
C GLU A 44 8.22 -9.92 -0.06
N ILE A 45 6.94 -9.56 -0.16
CA ILE A 45 5.98 -9.64 0.96
C ILE A 45 5.86 -11.07 1.48
N ASN A 46 5.75 -12.07 0.58
CA ASN A 46 5.69 -13.48 1.00
C ASN A 46 6.93 -13.90 1.79
N HIS A 47 8.14 -13.55 1.30
CA HIS A 47 9.38 -13.84 2.02
C HIS A 47 9.45 -13.14 3.39
N LEU A 48 8.99 -11.89 3.47
CA LEU A 48 8.94 -11.17 4.73
C LEU A 48 7.89 -11.75 5.69
N GLN A 49 6.77 -12.23 5.18
CA GLN A 49 5.72 -12.88 5.97
C GLN A 49 6.19 -14.21 6.56
N GLU A 50 6.93 -15.02 5.80
CA GLU A 50 7.58 -16.23 6.32
C GLU A 50 8.55 -15.91 7.46
N LYS A 51 9.38 -14.87 7.30
CA LYS A 51 10.30 -14.41 8.35
C LYS A 51 9.58 -13.88 9.59
N LEU A 52 8.53 -13.09 9.40
CA LEU A 52 7.72 -12.54 10.49
C LEU A 52 7.09 -13.68 11.30
N TYR A 53 6.52 -14.67 10.60
CA TYR A 53 5.92 -15.84 11.21
C TYR A 53 6.94 -16.69 11.96
N ALA A 54 8.08 -17.01 11.32
CA ALA A 54 9.15 -17.80 11.94
C ALA A 54 9.79 -17.10 13.15
N SER A 55 9.87 -15.76 13.12
CA SER A 55 10.44 -15.00 14.24
C SER A 55 9.56 -15.05 15.49
N GLY A 56 8.24 -15.01 15.35
CA GLY A 56 7.30 -15.08 16.48
C GLY A 56 7.41 -13.92 17.50
N THR A 57 8.10 -12.83 17.14
CA THR A 57 8.41 -11.72 18.06
C THR A 57 7.58 -10.46 17.81
N HIS A 58 6.99 -10.33 16.63
CA HIS A 58 6.26 -9.13 16.20
C HIS A 58 4.95 -9.50 15.51
N SER A 59 3.97 -8.59 15.56
CA SER A 59 2.72 -8.68 14.82
C SER A 59 2.54 -7.45 13.93
N LEU A 60 1.75 -7.61 12.86
CA LEU A 60 1.44 -6.53 11.91
C LEU A 60 -0.07 -6.41 11.76
N LEU A 61 -0.59 -5.20 11.98
CA LEU A 61 -1.99 -4.85 11.74
C LEU A 61 -2.08 -3.87 10.57
N ILE A 62 -2.85 -4.23 9.54
CA ILE A 62 -3.11 -3.39 8.37
C ILE A 62 -4.61 -3.10 8.34
N ILE A 63 -4.99 -1.82 8.31
CA ILE A 63 -6.38 -1.38 8.30
C ILE A 63 -6.70 -0.78 6.94
N PHE A 64 -7.70 -1.34 6.25
CA PHE A 64 -8.26 -0.80 5.02
C PHE A 64 -9.60 -0.14 5.30
N GLN A 65 -9.65 1.19 5.22
CA GLN A 65 -10.88 1.97 5.36
C GLN A 65 -11.15 2.73 4.06
N ALA A 66 -12.28 2.44 3.43
CA ALA A 66 -12.71 3.14 2.22
C ALA A 66 -14.25 3.09 2.09
N MET A 67 -14.81 3.96 1.26
CA MET A 67 -16.22 3.91 0.88
C MET A 67 -16.54 2.65 0.06
N ASP A 68 -17.83 2.34 -0.09
CA ASP A 68 -18.26 1.25 -0.96
C ASP A 68 -17.82 1.46 -2.41
N ALA A 69 -17.54 0.35 -3.10
CA ALA A 69 -16.97 0.31 -4.45
C ALA A 69 -15.60 1.01 -4.63
N ALA A 70 -14.95 1.47 -3.56
CA ALA A 70 -13.60 2.05 -3.63
C ALA A 70 -12.48 1.01 -3.88
N GLY A 71 -12.83 -0.28 -3.97
CA GLY A 71 -11.88 -1.35 -4.32
C GLY A 71 -11.14 -1.98 -3.13
N LYS A 72 -11.60 -1.78 -1.88
CA LYS A 72 -10.98 -2.36 -0.67
C LYS A 72 -10.83 -3.89 -0.77
N ASP A 73 -11.89 -4.57 -1.22
CA ASP A 73 -11.92 -6.04 -1.30
C ASP A 73 -10.99 -6.55 -2.40
N SER A 74 -11.00 -5.88 -3.56
CA SER A 74 -10.08 -6.22 -4.66
C SER A 74 -8.62 -5.98 -4.29
N ALA A 75 -8.31 -4.92 -3.53
CA ALA A 75 -6.95 -4.63 -3.09
C ALA A 75 -6.41 -5.74 -2.17
N ILE A 76 -7.23 -6.23 -1.25
CA ILE A 76 -6.87 -7.36 -0.39
C ILE A 76 -6.63 -8.61 -1.25
N ALA A 77 -7.61 -8.99 -2.08
CA ALA A 77 -7.52 -10.21 -2.90
C ALA A 77 -6.36 -10.19 -3.91
N HIS A 78 -5.95 -8.99 -4.36
CA HIS A 78 -4.86 -8.85 -5.33
C HIS A 78 -3.50 -8.60 -4.68
N VAL A 79 -3.38 -8.39 -3.37
CA VAL A 79 -2.09 -8.09 -2.73
C VAL A 79 -1.70 -9.17 -1.73
N MET A 80 -2.65 -9.66 -0.95
CA MET A 80 -2.48 -10.78 -0.01
C MET A 80 -2.59 -12.12 -0.74
#